data_AF-A0A7S2WN17-F1
#
_entry.id   AF-A0A7S2WN17-F1
#
_cell.length_a   1.000
_cell.length_b   1.000
_cell.length_c   1.000
_cell.angle_alpha   90.00
_cell.angle_beta   90.00
_cell.angle_gamma   90.00
#
_symmetry.space_group_name_H-M   'P 1'
#
loop_
_entity.id
_entity.type
_entity.pdbx_description
1 polymer ?
#
loop_
_entity_poly.entity_id
_entity_poly.type
_entity_poly.pdbx_seq_one_letter_code
_entity_poly.pdbx_strand_id
1 'polypeptide(L)'
;ENDEVCSKKLLHSLSYNVVMGVIFGMIMIGTLANCIGRRKGSILTASLMAFGALGLSAGSLFFANDAQLLFRSMSVLLFVFGVGVGGEYPLSASSASERAMTTLQRKIEREENERQKTLEEQAYVDLGQHQKEDKNSELY
;
A
#
# COMPACT_ATOMS: atom_id res chain seq x y z
N GLU A 1 -35.17 -14.58 31.58
CA GLU A 1 -35.40 -14.87 30.15
C GLU A 1 -34.02 -14.96 29.52
N ASN A 2 -33.68 -16.09 28.90
CA ASN A 2 -32.30 -16.56 28.76
C ASN A 2 -31.44 -15.65 27.87
N ASP A 3 -30.43 -15.03 28.48
CA ASP A 3 -29.32 -14.31 27.86
C ASP A 3 -28.39 -15.26 27.07
N GLU A 4 -28.86 -15.83 25.96
CA GLU A 4 -28.00 -16.50 24.98
C GLU A 4 -27.77 -15.63 23.73
N VAL A 5 -27.44 -14.35 23.97
CA VAL A 5 -27.01 -13.40 22.92
C VAL A 5 -25.72 -13.87 22.22
N CYS A 6 -24.99 -14.84 22.80
CA CYS A 6 -23.78 -15.44 22.22
C CYS A 6 -23.96 -16.94 21.95
N SER A 7 -24.74 -17.28 20.92
CA SER A 7 -24.73 -18.64 20.40
C SER A 7 -23.49 -18.85 19.51
N LYS A 8 -22.63 -19.80 19.88
CA LYS A 8 -21.36 -20.09 19.15
C LYS A 8 -21.58 -20.23 17.63
N LYS A 9 -22.74 -20.75 17.20
CA LYS A 9 -23.08 -20.89 15.77
C LYS A 9 -23.19 -19.54 15.04
N LEU A 10 -23.79 -18.52 15.66
CA LEU A 10 -23.90 -17.18 15.07
C LEU A 10 -22.53 -16.52 14.96
N LEU A 11 -21.70 -16.64 16.00
CA LEU A 11 -20.36 -16.06 16.03
C LEU A 11 -19.46 -16.66 14.95
N HIS A 12 -19.48 -17.98 14.79
CA HIS A 12 -18.72 -18.67 13.74
C HIS A 12 -19.16 -18.24 12.34
N SER A 13 -20.47 -18.10 12.11
CA SER A 13 -21.00 -17.64 10.82
C SER A 13 -20.56 -16.20 10.49
N LEU A 14 -20.58 -15.32 11.50
CA LEU A 14 -20.15 -13.93 11.35
C LEU A 14 -18.65 -13.84 11.03
N SER A 15 -17.83 -14.61 11.74
CA SER A 15 -16.39 -14.65 11.52
C SER A 15 -16.02 -15.15 10.12
N TYR A 16 -16.70 -16.20 9.64
CA TYR A 16 -16.51 -16.70 8.27
C TYR A 16 -16.88 -15.65 7.21
N ASN A 17 -17.98 -14.91 7.41
CA ASN A 17 -18.36 -13.82 6.52
C ASN A 17 -17.29 -12.71 6.48
N VAL A 18 -16.76 -12.30 7.64
CA VAL A 18 -15.68 -11.29 7.70
C VAL A 18 -14.44 -11.77 6.95
N VAL A 19 -14.00 -13.01 7.20
CA VAL A 19 -12.83 -13.59 6.54
C VAL A 19 -13.03 -13.64 5.02
N MET A 20 -14.22 -14.05 4.58
CA MET A 20 -14.58 -14.02 3.16
C MET A 20 -14.55 -12.61 2.58
N GLY A 21 -15.06 -11.61 3.33
CA GLY A 21 -15.00 -10.20 2.95
C GLY A 21 -13.55 -9.71 2.81
N VAL A 22 -12.67 -10.06 3.74
CA VAL A 22 -11.25 -9.70 3.70
C VAL A 22 -10.56 -10.28 2.47
N ILE A 23 -10.75 -11.57 2.19
CA ILE A 23 -10.17 -12.24 1.01
C ILE A 23 -10.71 -11.59 -0.28
N PHE A 24 -12.02 -11.35 -0.35
CA PHE A 24 -12.64 -10.70 -1.50
C PHE A 24 -12.10 -9.28 -1.70
N GLY A 25 -11.92 -8.52 -0.62
CA GLY A 25 -11.34 -7.17 -0.64
C GLY A 25 -9.90 -7.14 -1.12
N MET A 26 -9.07 -8.10 -0.70
CA MET A 26 -7.70 -8.23 -1.21
C MET A 26 -7.67 -8.41 -2.73
N ILE A 27 -8.58 -9.24 -3.29
CA ILE A 27 -8.65 -9.50 -4.74
C ILE A 27 -9.23 -8.29 -5.50
N MET A 28 -10.33 -7.72 -5.02
CA MET A 28 -10.98 -6.57 -5.66
C MET A 28 -10.08 -5.33 -5.64
N ILE A 29 -9.55 -4.96 -4.48
CA ILE A 29 -8.71 -3.76 -4.38
C ILE A 29 -7.34 -4.00 -5.01
N GLY A 30 -6.82 -5.23 -4.98
CA GLY A 30 -5.62 -5.61 -5.74
C GLY A 30 -5.78 -5.40 -7.25
N THR A 31 -6.93 -5.77 -7.81
CA THR A 31 -7.23 -5.56 -9.24
C THR A 31 -7.55 -4.10 -9.57
N LEU A 32 -8.29 -3.38 -8.71
CA LEU A 32 -8.54 -1.94 -8.87
C LEU A 32 -7.25 -1.09 -8.77
N ALA A 33 -6.29 -1.49 -7.93
CA ALA A 33 -5.02 -0.80 -7.80
C ALA A 33 -4.22 -0.80 -9.12
N ASN A 34 -4.36 -1.86 -9.93
CA ASN A 34 -3.75 -1.92 -11.25
C ASN A 34 -4.41 -0.97 -12.26
N CYS A 35 -5.72 -0.73 -12.17
CA CYS A 35 -6.45 0.05 -13.17
C CYS A 35 -6.55 1.56 -12.87
N ILE A 36 -6.69 1.95 -11.59
CA ILE A 36 -7.16 3.30 -11.21
C ILE A 36 -6.08 4.16 -10.53
N GLY A 37 -4.93 3.56 -10.23
CA GLY A 37 -3.81 4.21 -9.56
C GLY A 37 -3.90 4.17 -8.03
N ARG A 38 -2.75 3.99 -7.40
CA ARG A 38 -2.59 3.69 -5.96
C ARG A 38 -3.27 4.70 -5.02
N ARG A 39 -3.20 6.00 -5.33
CA ARG A 39 -3.78 7.07 -4.51
C ARG A 39 -5.30 6.93 -4.35
N LYS A 40 -5.99 6.60 -5.44
CA LYS A 40 -7.46 6.45 -5.44
C LYS A 40 -7.87 5.16 -4.74
N GLY A 41 -7.04 4.12 -4.83
CA GLY A 41 -7.21 2.87 -4.08
C GLY A 41 -7.21 3.09 -2.56
N SER A 42 -6.25 3.85 -2.02
CA SER A 42 -6.21 4.13 -0.57
C SER A 42 -7.42 4.94 -0.09
N ILE A 43 -7.86 5.94 -0.85
CA ILE A 43 -9.06 6.73 -0.53
C ILE A 43 -10.32 5.84 -0.55
N LEU A 44 -10.46 4.98 -1.56
CA LEU A 44 -11.59 4.05 -1.66
C LEU A 44 -11.62 3.10 -0.47
N THR A 45 -10.47 2.55 -0.10
CA THR A 45 -10.33 1.61 1.02
C THR A 45 -10.69 2.26 2.35
N ALA A 46 -10.17 3.47 2.61
CA ALA A 46 -10.52 4.26 3.78
C ALA A 46 -12.01 4.62 3.82
N SER A 47 -12.62 4.93 2.67
CA SER A 47 -14.05 5.24 2.59
C SER A 47 -14.94 4.03 2.92
N LEU A 48 -14.55 2.83 2.46
CA LEU A 48 -15.25 1.58 2.77
C LEU A 48 -15.15 1.23 4.25
N MET A 49 -13.97 1.39 4.86
CA MET A 49 -13.79 1.22 6.30
C MET A 49 -14.63 2.21 7.11
N ALA A 50 -14.58 3.50 6.75
CA ALA A 50 -15.35 4.53 7.43
C ALA A 50 -16.85 4.27 7.31
N PHE A 51 -17.34 3.90 6.12
CA PHE A 51 -18.74 3.57 5.90
C PHE A 51 -19.18 2.34 6.70
N GLY A 52 -18.38 1.27 6.67
CA GLY A 52 -18.64 0.06 7.45
C GLY A 52 -18.68 0.33 8.95
N ALA A 53 -17.72 1.08 9.48
CA ALA A 53 -17.64 1.41 10.91
C ALA A 53 -18.74 2.37 11.38
N LEU A 54 -19.06 3.39 10.57
CA LEU A 54 -20.13 4.34 10.85
C LEU A 54 -21.48 3.64 10.84
N GLY A 55 -21.74 2.81 9.84
CA GLY A 55 -22.99 2.07 9.78
C GLY A 55 -23.08 1.02 10.89
N LEU A 56 -21.96 0.45 11.35
CA LEU A 56 -21.94 -0.44 12.51
C LEU A 56 -22.37 0.29 13.79
N SER A 57 -21.78 1.46 14.02
CA SER A 57 -22.08 2.33 15.15
C SER A 57 -23.54 2.81 15.12
N ALA A 58 -24.00 3.26 13.94
CA ALA A 58 -25.37 3.74 13.75
C ALA A 58 -26.40 2.60 13.86
N GLY A 59 -26.09 1.43 13.28
CA GLY A 59 -26.96 0.27 13.31
C GLY A 59 -27.15 -0.29 14.72
N SER A 60 -26.11 -0.25 15.55
CA SER A 60 -26.21 -0.61 16.96
C SER A 60 -27.14 0.31 17.75
N LEU A 61 -27.25 1.58 17.37
CA LEU A 61 -28.10 2.56 18.06
C LEU A 61 -29.55 2.50 17.56
N PHE A 62 -29.77 2.34 16.26
CA PHE A 62 -31.09 2.45 15.64
C PHE A 62 -31.89 1.14 15.69
N PHE A 63 -31.23 -0.01 15.61
CA PHE A 63 -31.88 -1.32 15.55
C PHE A 63 -31.84 -2.11 16.86
N ALA A 64 -31.59 -1.44 17.99
CA ALA A 64 -31.50 -2.07 19.31
C ALA A 64 -32.78 -2.84 19.72
N ASN A 65 -33.92 -2.47 19.16
CA ASN A 65 -35.22 -3.09 19.46
C ASN A 65 -35.50 -4.36 18.65
N ASP A 66 -34.73 -4.68 17.60
CA ASP A 66 -34.94 -5.85 16.75
C ASP A 66 -33.63 -6.60 16.49
N ALA A 67 -33.40 -7.67 17.25
CA ALA A 67 -32.18 -8.46 17.23
C ALA A 67 -31.92 -9.14 15.88
N GLN A 68 -32.96 -9.54 15.13
CA GLN A 68 -32.78 -10.19 13.83
C GLN A 68 -32.30 -9.19 12.77
N LEU A 69 -32.91 -8.01 12.75
CA LEU A 69 -32.53 -6.95 11.80
C LEU A 69 -31.13 -6.40 12.12
N LEU A 70 -30.82 -6.22 13.40
CA LEU A 70 -29.51 -5.81 13.87
C LEU A 70 -28.44 -6.83 13.43
N PHE A 71 -28.66 -8.13 13.66
CA PHE A 71 -27.68 -9.16 13.29
C PHE A 71 -27.44 -9.21 11.77
N ARG A 72 -28.51 -9.14 10.96
CA ARG A 72 -28.38 -9.13 9.49
C ARG A 72 -27.63 -7.90 8.99
N SER A 73 -27.96 -6.73 9.53
CA SER A 73 -27.27 -5.47 9.21
C SER A 73 -25.79 -5.55 9.60
N MET A 74 -25.48 -5.88 10.86
CA MET A 74 -24.10 -6.02 11.32
C MET A 74 -23.29 -6.98 10.46
N SER A 75 -23.86 -8.12 10.04
CA SER A 75 -23.17 -9.09 9.19
C SER A 75 -22.79 -8.53 7.82
N VAL A 76 -23.66 -7.74 7.19
CA VAL A 76 -23.40 -7.09 5.90
C VAL A 76 -22.36 -5.98 6.05
N LEU A 77 -22.48 -5.16 7.10
CA LEU A 77 -21.55 -4.06 7.33
C LEU A 77 -20.16 -4.56 7.75
N LEU A 78 -20.07 -5.64 8.52
CA LEU A 78 -18.81 -6.34 8.82
C LEU A 78 -18.15 -6.88 7.55
N PHE A 79 -18.95 -7.39 6.60
CA PHE A 79 -18.43 -7.83 5.32
C PHE A 79 -17.83 -6.66 4.53
N VAL A 80 -18.56 -5.54 4.41
CA VAL A 80 -18.07 -4.32 3.72
C VAL A 80 -16.84 -3.74 4.41
N PHE A 81 -16.86 -3.68 5.75
CA PHE A 81 -15.70 -3.28 6.54
C PHE A 81 -14.51 -4.21 6.31
N GLY A 82 -14.74 -5.52 6.30
CA GLY A 82 -13.74 -6.55 6.00
C GLY A 82 -13.15 -6.40 4.61
N VAL A 83 -13.96 -6.09 3.59
CA VAL A 83 -13.49 -5.76 2.22
C VAL A 83 -12.53 -4.55 2.25
N GLY A 84 -12.87 -3.50 3.00
CA GLY A 84 -11.98 -2.37 3.23
C GLY A 84 -10.66 -2.81 3.89
N VAL A 85 -10.72 -3.54 4.99
CA VAL A 85 -9.52 -4.07 5.68
C VAL A 85 -8.65 -4.92 4.75
N GLY A 86 -9.26 -5.79 3.95
CA GLY A 86 -8.57 -6.61 2.96
C GLY A 86 -7.78 -5.80 1.93
N GLY A 87 -8.27 -4.63 1.52
CA GLY A 87 -7.62 -3.82 0.49
C GLY A 87 -6.37 -3.06 0.94
N GLU A 88 -6.25 -2.72 2.23
CA GLU A 88 -5.08 -1.98 2.74
C GLU A 88 -3.79 -2.82 2.65
N TYR A 89 -3.90 -4.15 2.77
CA TYR A 89 -2.75 -5.06 2.69
C TYR A 89 -2.00 -5.01 1.35
N PRO A 90 -2.65 -5.22 0.18
CA PRO A 90 -1.97 -5.12 -1.11
C PRO A 90 -1.53 -3.69 -1.44
N LEU A 91 -2.31 -2.68 -1.04
CA LEU A 91 -1.95 -1.27 -1.25
C LEU A 91 -0.66 -0.90 -0.51
N SER A 92 -0.56 -1.31 0.76
CA SER A 92 0.63 -1.07 1.59
C SER A 92 1.86 -1.77 1.02
N ALA A 93 1.73 -3.06 0.68
CA ALA A 93 2.80 -3.84 0.08
C ALA A 93 3.35 -3.17 -1.18
N SER A 94 2.45 -2.74 -2.07
CA SER A 94 2.88 -2.14 -3.32
C SER A 94 3.47 -0.74 -3.11
N SER A 95 2.91 0.08 -2.21
CA SER A 95 3.48 1.38 -1.85
C SER A 95 4.91 1.28 -1.29
N ALA A 96 5.21 0.22 -0.54
CA ALA A 96 6.56 -0.07 -0.07
C ALA A 96 7.49 -0.41 -1.25
N SER A 97 7.03 -1.22 -2.20
CA SER A 97 7.79 -1.53 -3.43
C SER A 97 8.09 -0.28 -4.27
N GLU A 98 7.12 0.62 -4.41
CA GLU A 98 7.29 1.91 -5.08
C GLU A 98 8.41 2.74 -4.44
N ARG A 99 8.38 2.86 -3.11
CA ARG A 99 9.41 3.60 -2.36
C ARG A 99 10.77 2.96 -2.53
N ALA A 100 10.86 1.64 -2.43
CA ALA A 100 12.10 0.90 -2.63
C ALA A 100 12.68 1.12 -4.04
N MET A 101 11.84 1.04 -5.07
CA MET A 101 12.25 1.27 -6.46
C MET A 101 12.76 2.70 -6.67
N THR A 102 12.08 3.70 -6.12
CA THR A 102 12.50 5.10 -6.21
C THR A 102 13.85 5.33 -5.51
N THR A 103 14.07 4.69 -4.36
CA THR A 103 15.36 4.76 -3.66
C THR A 103 16.48 4.09 -4.45
N LEU A 104 16.21 2.95 -5.08
CA LEU A 104 17.20 2.26 -5.93
C LEU A 104 17.60 3.10 -7.13
N GLN A 105 16.64 3.70 -7.84
CA GLN A 105 16.93 4.57 -8.99
C GLN A 105 17.81 5.76 -8.59
N ARG A 106 17.51 6.42 -7.47
CA ARG A 106 18.34 7.51 -6.96
C ARG A 106 19.76 7.08 -6.58
N LYS A 107 19.94 5.84 -6.12
CA LYS A 107 21.26 5.29 -5.82
C LYS A 107 22.06 5.05 -7.09
N ILE A 108 21.45 4.44 -8.11
CA ILE A 108 22.09 4.20 -9.41
C ILE A 108 22.51 5.55 -10.03
N GLU A 109 21.60 6.53 -10.06
CA GLU A 109 21.89 7.87 -10.60
C GLU A 109 23.00 8.59 -9.83
N ARG A 110 23.10 8.37 -8.51
CA ARG A 110 24.21 8.89 -7.71
C ARG A 110 25.53 8.21 -8.02
N GLU A 111 25.54 6.89 -8.15
CA GLU A 111 26.72 6.12 -8.52
C GLU A 111 27.21 6.46 -9.93
N GLU A 112 26.30 6.67 -10.89
CA GLU A 112 26.64 7.13 -12.24
C GLU A 112 27.25 8.53 -12.22
N ASN A 113 26.65 9.47 -11.49
CA ASN A 113 27.20 10.82 -11.34
C ASN A 113 28.58 10.82 -10.64
N GLU A 114 28.80 9.94 -9.67
CA GLU A 114 30.10 9.78 -9.01
C GLU A 114 31.15 9.20 -9.97
N ARG A 115 30.79 8.17 -10.75
CA ARG A 115 31.68 7.63 -11.80
C ARG A 115 32.00 8.68 -12.87
N GLN A 116 31.01 9.46 -13.30
CA GLN A 116 31.19 10.51 -14.29
C GLN A 116 32.26 11.51 -13.83
N LYS A 117 32.17 11.98 -12.59
CA LYS A 117 33.15 12.89 -12.00
C LYS A 117 34.55 12.29 -11.95
N THR A 118 34.67 11.01 -11.59
CA THR A 118 35.99 10.35 -11.57
C THR A 118 36.58 10.22 -12.97
N LEU A 119 35.76 9.97 -13.99
CA LEU A 119 36.21 9.91 -15.39
C LEU A 119 36.61 11.30 -15.90
N GLU A 120 35.87 12.36 -15.54
CA GLU A 120 36.23 13.75 -15.87
C GLU A 120 37.54 14.17 -15.19
N GLU A 121 37.72 13.82 -13.91
CA GLU A 121 38.96 14.09 -13.17
C GLU A 121 40.15 13.36 -13.80
N GLN A 122 39.96 12.09 -14.20
CA GLN A 122 40.97 11.31 -14.92
C GLN A 122 41.35 11.93 -16.27
N ALA A 123 40.37 12.34 -17.09
CA ALA A 123 40.62 12.97 -18.38
C ALA A 123 41.36 14.31 -18.24
N TYR A 124 41.05 15.09 -17.21
CA TYR A 124 41.76 16.33 -16.91
C TYR A 124 43.23 16.09 -16.53
N VAL A 125 43.51 15.06 -15.71
CA VAL A 125 44.89 14.70 -15.33
C VAL A 125 45.71 14.23 -16.53
N ASP A 126 45.10 13.44 -17.43
CA ASP A 126 45.75 12.91 -18.62
C ASP A 126 46.13 14.01 -19.63
N LEU A 127 45.21 14.96 -19.88
CA LEU A 127 45.49 16.16 -20.68
C LEU A 127 46.66 16.97 -20.10
N GLY A 128 46.74 17.08 -18.77
CA GLY A 128 47.84 17.75 -18.09
C GLY A 128 49.19 17.03 -18.18
N GLN A 129 49.19 15.70 -18.34
CA GLN A 129 50.41 14.90 -18.57
C GLN A 129 50.92 15.11 -20.00
N HIS A 130 50.04 14.98 -21.00
CA HIS A 130 50.37 15.22 -22.40
C HIS A 130 50.99 16.62 -22.63
N GLN A 131 50.40 17.66 -22.03
CA GLN A 131 50.89 19.03 -22.20
C GLN A 131 52.28 19.26 -21.56
N LYS A 132 52.65 18.47 -20.55
CA LYS A 132 53.99 18.50 -19.95
C LYS A 132 55.01 17.74 -20.81
N GLU A 133 54.64 16.62 -21.41
CA GLU A 133 55.50 15.88 -22.33
C GLU A 133 55.83 16.71 -23.57
N ASP A 134 54.83 17.37 -24.17
CA ASP A 134 55.03 18.24 -25.34
C ASP A 134 56.04 19.36 -25.04
N LYS A 135 55.87 20.07 -23.92
CA LYS A 135 56.82 21.12 -23.49
C LYS A 135 58.22 20.59 -23.21
N ASN A 136 58.34 19.38 -22.69
CA ASN A 136 59.65 18.79 -22.43
C ASN A 136 60.33 18.39 -23.73
N SER A 137 59.58 17.97 -24.76
CA SER A 137 60.11 17.62 -26.08
C SER A 137 60.54 18.83 -26.93
N GLU A 138 59.90 20.00 -26.79
CA GLU A 138 60.39 21.24 -27.43
C GLU A 138 61.67 21.80 -26.79
N LEU A 139 62.05 21.33 -25.60
CA LEU A 139 63.24 21.81 -24.87
C LEU A 139 64.54 21.06 -25.25
N TYR A 140 64.46 20.01 -26.08
CA TYR A 140 65.60 19.22 -26.59
C TYR A 140 65.75 19.39 -28.10
#